data_AF-A0A437PCF2-F1
#
_entry.id   AF-A0A437PCF2-F1
#
_cell.length_a   1.000
_cell.length_b   1.000
_cell.length_c   1.000
_cell.angle_alpha   90.00
_cell.angle_beta   90.00
_cell.angle_gamma   90.00
#
_symmetry.space_group_name_H-M   'P 1'
#
loop_
_entity.id
_entity.type
_entity.pdbx_description
1 polymer ?
#
loop_
_entity_poly.entity_id
_entity_poly.type
_entity_poly.pdbx_seq_one_letter_code
_entity_poly.pdbx_strand_id
1 'polypeptide(L)'
;MRPRTLLRALLTERGCGHFATFEEEFTRSAQLAAAKLNRPDLATVTASQATWKRWLSGDQIPRSDAGAVLEFMLGVDVETLLRPAAERGVVLPQISPSAARDAARLLNAMFDTSYLDPMGRASGMEGVWHLDGQGFFDGTSVAVQLYEAAEEGGRVVIGAHHHAHVRAFTRATRRALLLGTLGDDGLYALDAAHARRQLAVTAETLPISTPYKIDDLTYGLLWAMLNLDDSLLANDHVLHAEQQTLEPLWAQRRSAVARSAVPELTNVGSAWLGMYFCAEHIIRRLDEVSPAPVFWTPVRTGEEAAVWLFFASWTQFRHALHKRLAEGEAATERVFCIPAGDSRESQPYERILLWLAVAMMERDGQTIWVCAEPEYRGIDGFVLVPGRRVISANWLGSEGIWHVDTTDSLADVSAYAQVVEHARSQSVTKGDTSEERLSSLAVHLDLDRSWLVRRCRELGAYGIAGMLRPRSRLMDVEELERVLRYVGEFED
;
A
#
# COMPACT_ATOMS: atom_id res chain seq x y z
N MET A 1 -11.16 -12.45 -41.70
CA MET A 1 -10.33 -11.26 -41.42
C MET A 1 -8.88 -11.63 -41.71
N ARG A 2 -8.08 -10.76 -42.37
CA ARG A 2 -6.64 -11.01 -42.53
C ARG A 2 -5.94 -10.82 -41.17
N PRO A 3 -4.95 -11.65 -40.82
CA PRO A 3 -4.26 -11.57 -39.53
C PRO A 3 -3.51 -10.24 -39.40
N ARG A 4 -3.52 -9.66 -38.19
CA ARG A 4 -2.79 -8.43 -37.87
C ARG A 4 -1.29 -8.68 -38.01
N THR A 5 -0.56 -7.89 -38.81
CA THR A 5 0.90 -7.99 -38.92
C THR A 5 1.61 -7.45 -37.67
N LEU A 6 2.83 -7.92 -37.38
CA LEU A 6 3.65 -7.40 -36.29
C LEU A 6 3.96 -5.90 -36.46
N LEU A 7 4.18 -5.45 -37.70
CA LEU A 7 4.33 -4.04 -38.06
C LEU A 7 3.16 -3.19 -37.56
N ARG A 8 1.93 -3.65 -37.83
CA ARG A 8 0.72 -2.97 -37.36
C ARG A 8 0.62 -2.98 -35.84
N ALA A 9 1.06 -4.05 -35.18
CA ALA A 9 1.07 -4.12 -33.72
C ALA A 9 2.03 -3.09 -33.10
N LEU A 10 3.29 -3.09 -33.52
CA LEU A 10 4.34 -2.21 -32.99
C LEU A 10 4.06 -0.72 -33.27
N LEU A 11 3.55 -0.40 -34.45
CA LEU A 11 3.17 0.98 -34.77
C LEU A 11 2.01 1.48 -33.90
N THR A 12 1.06 0.60 -33.57
CA THR A 12 -0.04 0.95 -32.66
C THR A 12 0.49 1.18 -31.22
N GLU A 13 1.38 0.32 -30.74
CA GLU A 13 1.97 0.39 -29.39
C GLU A 13 2.83 1.65 -29.19
N ARG A 14 3.49 2.13 -30.25
CA ARG A 14 4.28 3.37 -30.23
C ARG A 14 3.49 4.64 -30.55
N GLY A 15 2.16 4.58 -30.60
CA GLY A 15 1.31 5.74 -30.94
C GLY A 15 1.35 6.17 -32.42
N CYS A 16 2.05 5.42 -33.28
CA CYS A 16 2.19 5.63 -34.72
C CYS A 16 1.13 4.85 -35.53
N GLY A 17 -0.04 4.57 -34.93
CA GLY A 17 -1.13 3.83 -35.56
C GLY A 17 -1.89 4.60 -36.65
N HIS A 18 -1.68 5.92 -36.74
CA HIS A 18 -2.24 6.81 -37.75
C HIS A 18 -1.14 7.27 -38.71
N PHE A 19 -1.51 7.53 -39.97
CA PHE A 19 -0.53 7.89 -40.99
C PHE A 19 0.25 9.17 -40.66
N ALA A 20 -0.39 10.19 -40.11
CA ALA A 20 0.27 11.46 -39.78
C ALA A 20 1.39 11.28 -38.73
N THR A 21 1.10 10.58 -37.61
CA THR A 21 2.12 10.27 -36.59
C THR A 21 3.18 9.30 -37.11
N PHE A 22 2.80 8.36 -37.97
CA PHE A 22 3.76 7.47 -38.63
C PHE A 22 4.72 8.23 -39.56
N GLU A 23 4.22 9.15 -40.39
CA GLU A 23 5.01 9.88 -41.38
C GLU A 23 6.08 10.76 -40.71
N GLU A 24 5.72 11.44 -39.63
CA GLU A 24 6.66 12.23 -38.83
C GLU A 24 7.78 11.36 -38.25
N GLU A 25 7.43 10.24 -37.62
CA GLU A 25 8.39 9.34 -36.97
C GLU A 25 9.25 8.58 -37.99
N PHE A 26 8.65 8.20 -39.12
CA PHE A 26 9.34 7.53 -40.21
C PHE A 26 10.36 8.47 -40.87
N THR A 27 10.01 9.73 -41.13
CA THR A 27 10.91 10.74 -41.70
C THR A 27 12.08 11.05 -40.75
N ARG A 28 11.78 11.20 -39.45
CA ARG A 28 12.80 11.38 -38.42
C ARG A 28 13.76 10.18 -38.37
N SER A 29 13.21 8.97 -38.38
CA SER A 29 13.99 7.74 -38.37
C SER A 29 14.82 7.57 -39.64
N ALA A 30 14.32 8.01 -40.79
CA ALA A 30 15.05 7.98 -42.06
C ALA A 30 16.30 8.87 -42.04
N GLN A 31 16.19 10.08 -41.47
CA GLN A 31 17.32 11.00 -41.28
C GLN A 31 18.35 10.44 -40.30
N LEU A 32 17.89 9.88 -39.17
CA LEU A 32 18.77 9.27 -38.18
C LEU A 32 19.47 8.00 -38.73
N ALA A 33 18.75 7.18 -39.48
CA ALA A 33 19.30 6.00 -40.15
C ALA A 33 20.35 6.40 -41.18
N ALA A 34 20.10 7.46 -41.97
CA ALA A 34 21.04 7.94 -42.96
C ALA A 34 22.40 8.34 -42.36
N ALA A 35 22.36 9.07 -41.23
CA ALA A 35 23.56 9.46 -40.50
C ALA A 35 24.25 8.26 -39.84
N LYS A 36 23.50 7.36 -39.19
CA LYS A 36 24.05 6.27 -38.38
C LYS A 36 24.53 5.07 -39.21
N LEU A 37 23.92 4.82 -40.36
CA LEU A 37 24.28 3.74 -41.28
C LEU A 37 25.19 4.21 -42.43
N ASN A 38 25.61 5.49 -42.41
CA ASN A 38 26.42 6.13 -43.45
C ASN A 38 25.82 5.97 -44.87
N ARG A 39 24.50 6.16 -44.95
CA ARG A 39 23.68 5.97 -46.16
C ARG A 39 22.83 7.22 -46.44
N PRO A 40 23.38 8.23 -47.12
CA PRO A 40 22.73 9.53 -47.29
C PRO A 40 21.43 9.45 -48.09
N ASP A 41 21.29 8.41 -48.92
CA ASP A 41 20.09 8.12 -49.70
C ASP A 41 18.85 7.86 -48.84
N LEU A 42 19.03 7.32 -47.62
CA LEU A 42 17.92 7.05 -46.71
C LEU A 42 17.21 8.33 -46.22
N ALA A 43 17.89 9.47 -46.15
CA ALA A 43 17.34 10.71 -45.60
C ALA A 43 16.16 11.28 -46.41
N THR A 44 16.01 10.84 -47.67
CA THR A 44 14.97 11.30 -48.61
C THR A 44 13.82 10.30 -48.76
N VAL A 45 13.89 9.16 -48.08
CA VAL A 45 12.89 8.11 -48.18
C VAL A 45 11.60 8.56 -47.50
N THR A 46 10.51 8.52 -48.27
CA THR A 46 9.16 8.85 -47.80
C THR A 46 8.21 7.69 -48.09
N ALA A 47 7.11 7.64 -47.34
CA ALA A 47 6.07 6.63 -47.51
C ALA A 47 4.73 7.33 -47.71
N SER A 48 4.01 7.00 -48.78
CA SER A 48 2.65 7.52 -48.97
C SER A 48 1.64 6.76 -48.11
N GLN A 49 0.50 7.38 -47.82
CA GLN A 49 -0.58 6.75 -47.05
C GLN A 49 -1.06 5.42 -47.66
N ALA A 50 -1.09 5.34 -49.00
CA ALA A 50 -1.46 4.12 -49.71
C ALA A 50 -0.44 3.00 -49.48
N THR A 51 0.85 3.31 -49.58
CA THR A 51 1.95 2.37 -49.35
C THR A 51 1.97 1.90 -47.89
N TRP A 52 1.80 2.81 -46.94
CA TRP A 52 1.69 2.52 -45.51
C TRP A 52 0.54 1.54 -45.21
N LYS A 53 -0.66 1.78 -45.75
CA LYS A 53 -1.81 0.86 -45.58
C LYS A 53 -1.51 -0.55 -46.12
N ARG A 54 -0.80 -0.65 -47.24
CA ARG A 54 -0.41 -1.95 -47.84
C ARG A 54 0.67 -2.67 -47.05
N TRP A 55 1.58 -1.94 -46.41
CA TRP A 55 2.54 -2.53 -45.45
C TRP A 55 1.82 -3.07 -44.21
N LEU A 56 0.89 -2.29 -43.64
CA LEU A 56 0.11 -2.70 -42.47
C LEU A 56 -0.74 -3.95 -42.71
N SER A 57 -1.21 -4.17 -43.94
CA SER A 57 -2.00 -5.34 -44.31
C SER A 57 -1.17 -6.55 -44.73
N GLY A 58 0.15 -6.37 -44.92
CA GLY A 58 1.05 -7.39 -45.47
C GLY A 58 0.92 -7.58 -46.98
N ASP A 59 0.22 -6.69 -47.68
CA ASP A 59 -0.04 -6.79 -49.13
C ASP A 59 1.17 -6.34 -49.96
N GLN A 60 2.09 -5.61 -49.32
CA GLN A 60 3.30 -5.11 -49.96
C GLN A 60 4.46 -5.21 -48.99
N ILE A 61 5.58 -5.75 -49.47
CA ILE A 61 6.84 -5.76 -48.72
C ILE A 61 7.50 -4.38 -48.89
N PRO A 62 7.90 -3.70 -47.79
CA PRO A 62 8.74 -2.52 -47.87
C PRO A 62 10.01 -2.79 -48.67
N ARG A 63 10.24 -2.03 -49.75
CA ARG A 63 11.43 -2.20 -50.60
C ARG A 63 12.68 -1.65 -49.90
N SER A 64 13.86 -2.14 -50.30
CA SER A 64 15.19 -1.95 -49.69
C SER A 64 15.33 -0.76 -48.74
N ASP A 65 15.12 0.47 -49.22
CA ASP A 65 15.43 1.68 -48.45
C ASP A 65 14.34 2.00 -47.42
N ALA A 66 13.07 1.84 -47.80
CA ALA A 66 11.95 1.92 -46.87
C ALA A 66 11.97 0.78 -45.84
N GLY A 67 12.43 -0.41 -46.26
CA GLY A 67 12.69 -1.53 -45.37
C GLY A 67 13.74 -1.18 -44.33
N ALA A 68 14.93 -0.73 -44.75
CA ALA A 68 16.01 -0.34 -43.86
C ALA A 68 15.60 0.74 -42.85
N VAL A 69 14.77 1.71 -43.26
CA VAL A 69 14.22 2.72 -42.34
C VAL A 69 13.27 2.08 -41.31
N LEU A 70 12.39 1.17 -41.71
CA LEU A 70 11.50 0.46 -40.77
C LEU A 70 12.28 -0.42 -39.79
N GLU A 71 13.31 -1.12 -40.25
CA GLU A 71 14.17 -1.96 -39.41
C GLU A 71 14.92 -1.11 -38.40
N PHE A 72 15.45 0.04 -38.83
CA PHE A 72 16.11 0.99 -37.94
C PHE A 72 15.14 1.59 -36.91
N MET A 73 13.96 1.99 -37.36
CA MET A 73 12.93 2.62 -36.52
C MET A 73 12.42 1.65 -35.44
N LEU A 74 12.16 0.39 -35.81
CA LEU A 74 11.50 -0.58 -34.94
C LEU A 74 12.46 -1.58 -34.28
N GLY A 75 13.70 -1.67 -34.77
CA GLY A 75 14.71 -2.63 -34.27
C GLY A 75 14.41 -4.08 -34.63
N VAL A 76 13.58 -4.31 -35.65
CA VAL A 76 13.10 -5.65 -36.07
C VAL A 76 13.18 -5.72 -37.60
N ASP A 77 13.66 -6.84 -38.14
CA ASP A 77 13.79 -7.05 -39.58
C ASP A 77 12.42 -7.05 -40.29
N VAL A 78 12.38 -6.64 -41.57
CA VAL A 78 11.15 -6.49 -42.36
C VAL A 78 10.41 -7.81 -42.52
N GLU A 79 11.13 -8.94 -42.62
CA GLU A 79 10.50 -10.26 -42.73
C GLU A 79 9.70 -10.57 -41.46
N THR A 80 10.28 -10.36 -40.28
CA THR A 80 9.63 -10.52 -38.99
C THR A 80 8.48 -9.53 -38.79
N LEU A 81 8.65 -8.27 -39.22
CA LEU A 81 7.59 -7.24 -39.15
C LEU A 81 6.33 -7.62 -39.95
N LEU A 82 6.48 -8.38 -41.04
CA LEU A 82 5.36 -8.81 -41.87
C LEU A 82 4.72 -10.14 -41.43
N ARG A 83 5.35 -10.87 -40.51
CA ARG A 83 4.74 -12.08 -39.92
C ARG A 83 3.45 -11.73 -39.17
N PRO A 84 2.48 -12.67 -39.10
CA PRO A 84 1.33 -12.51 -38.23
C PRO A 84 1.79 -12.18 -36.81
N ALA A 85 1.29 -11.07 -36.26
CA ALA A 85 1.45 -10.80 -34.85
C ALA A 85 0.80 -11.94 -34.07
N ALA A 86 1.39 -12.33 -32.95
CA ALA A 86 0.71 -13.21 -32.01
C ALA A 86 -0.66 -12.60 -31.69
N GLU A 87 -1.74 -13.31 -32.01
CA GLU A 87 -3.09 -12.91 -31.64
C GLU A 87 -3.23 -13.09 -30.13
N ARG A 88 -2.67 -12.15 -29.36
CA ARG A 88 -3.20 -11.90 -28.02
C ARG A 88 -4.56 -11.28 -28.28
N GLY A 89 -5.63 -12.05 -28.10
CA GLY A 89 -6.99 -11.51 -28.11
C GLY A 89 -7.05 -10.40 -27.06
N VAL A 90 -6.90 -9.16 -27.50
CA VAL A 90 -7.00 -8.00 -26.61
C VAL A 90 -8.48 -7.81 -26.37
N VAL A 91 -8.95 -8.34 -25.24
CA VAL A 91 -10.24 -7.93 -24.70
C VAL A 91 -10.03 -6.51 -24.20
N LEU A 92 -10.88 -5.57 -24.61
CA LEU A 92 -10.78 -4.17 -24.19
C LEU A 92 -11.79 -3.91 -23.06
N PRO A 93 -11.43 -3.08 -22.06
CA PRO A 93 -12.42 -2.51 -21.17
C PRO A 93 -13.29 -1.52 -21.97
N GLN A 94 -14.59 -1.50 -21.71
CA GLN A 94 -15.53 -0.58 -22.38
C GLN A 94 -15.79 0.66 -21.50
N ILE A 95 -14.74 1.39 -21.13
CA ILE A 95 -14.88 2.66 -20.40
C ILE A 95 -14.56 3.81 -21.37
N SER A 96 -15.31 4.92 -21.28
CA SER A 96 -14.94 6.13 -22.04
C SER A 96 -13.54 6.60 -21.61
N PRO A 97 -12.61 6.85 -22.55
CA PRO A 97 -11.30 7.40 -22.22
C PRO A 97 -11.35 8.74 -21.47
N SER A 98 -12.43 9.51 -21.58
CA SER A 98 -12.62 10.73 -20.77
C SER A 98 -12.90 10.37 -19.31
N ALA A 99 -13.91 9.52 -19.05
CA ALA A 99 -14.31 9.11 -17.71
C ALA A 99 -13.15 8.44 -16.95
N ALA A 100 -12.36 7.60 -17.62
CA ALA A 100 -11.17 7.00 -17.02
C ALA A 100 -10.10 8.04 -16.63
N ARG A 101 -9.87 9.04 -17.48
CA ARG A 101 -8.90 10.12 -17.20
C ARG A 101 -9.39 11.05 -16.10
N ASP A 102 -10.68 11.36 -16.07
CA ASP A 102 -11.26 12.27 -15.10
C ASP A 102 -11.27 11.62 -13.70
N ALA A 103 -11.63 10.34 -13.61
CA ALA A 103 -11.51 9.57 -12.37
C ALA A 103 -10.06 9.48 -11.87
N ALA A 104 -9.09 9.25 -12.77
CA ALA A 104 -7.68 9.23 -12.40
C ALA A 104 -7.16 10.60 -11.95
N ARG A 105 -7.56 11.69 -12.63
CA ARG A 105 -7.22 13.06 -12.22
C ARG A 105 -7.78 13.39 -10.84
N LEU A 106 -9.03 13.00 -10.56
CA LEU A 106 -9.64 13.23 -9.26
C LEU A 106 -8.86 12.50 -8.17
N LEU A 107 -8.55 11.21 -8.37
CA LEU A 107 -7.77 10.43 -7.41
C LEU A 107 -6.38 11.04 -7.16
N ASN A 108 -5.67 11.40 -8.23
CA ASN A 108 -4.33 12.00 -8.15
C ASN A 108 -4.35 13.42 -7.53
N ALA A 109 -5.50 14.09 -7.53
CA ALA A 109 -5.65 15.39 -6.88
C ALA A 109 -6.01 15.26 -5.39
N MET A 110 -6.62 14.14 -4.98
CA MET A 110 -6.99 13.88 -3.58
C MET A 110 -5.83 13.35 -2.75
N PHE A 111 -4.96 12.53 -3.34
CA PHE A 111 -3.90 11.84 -2.60
C PHE A 111 -2.53 12.10 -3.21
N ASP A 112 -1.72 12.90 -2.52
CA ASP A 112 -0.37 13.32 -2.92
C ASP A 112 0.66 12.17 -2.91
N THR A 113 0.37 11.09 -2.18
CA THR A 113 1.18 9.87 -2.12
C THR A 113 0.81 8.83 -3.16
N SER A 114 0.04 9.21 -4.18
CA SER A 114 -0.27 8.27 -5.25
C SER A 114 -0.41 8.90 -6.62
N TYR A 115 -0.16 8.06 -7.61
CA TYR A 115 -0.33 8.41 -9.01
C TYR A 115 -0.92 7.23 -9.78
N LEU A 116 -2.17 7.37 -10.19
CA LEU A 116 -2.85 6.45 -11.09
C LEU A 116 -2.60 6.84 -12.54
N ASP A 117 -1.93 5.95 -13.28
CA ASP A 117 -1.86 5.96 -14.73
C ASP A 117 -2.99 5.07 -15.28
N PRO A 118 -4.09 5.66 -15.78
CA PRO A 118 -5.29 4.91 -16.18
C PRO A 118 -5.11 4.09 -17.46
N MET A 119 -4.02 4.27 -18.21
CA MET A 119 -3.82 3.64 -19.51
C MET A 119 -2.35 3.24 -19.69
N GLY A 120 -2.05 1.93 -19.68
CA GLY A 120 -0.81 1.47 -20.29
C GLY A 120 -0.71 2.00 -21.73
N ARG A 121 0.50 2.14 -22.28
CA ARG A 121 0.79 2.84 -23.57
C ARG A 121 -0.03 2.41 -24.80
N ALA A 122 -0.87 1.36 -24.71
CA ALA A 122 -1.84 0.96 -25.73
C ALA A 122 -3.25 0.71 -25.15
N SER A 123 -4.30 0.98 -25.92
CA SER A 123 -5.69 0.65 -25.57
C SER A 123 -5.82 -0.86 -25.29
N GLY A 124 -6.30 -1.22 -24.10
CA GLY A 124 -6.36 -2.61 -23.61
C GLY A 124 -5.19 -3.06 -22.74
N MET A 125 -4.24 -2.18 -22.48
CA MET A 125 -3.20 -2.39 -21.48
C MET A 125 -3.67 -1.83 -20.14
N GLU A 126 -3.44 -2.63 -19.12
CA GLU A 126 -3.79 -2.38 -17.72
C GLU A 126 -3.18 -1.05 -17.25
N GLY A 127 -3.91 -0.32 -16.42
CA GLY A 127 -3.38 0.84 -15.71
C GLY A 127 -2.47 0.42 -14.56
N VAL A 128 -1.70 1.37 -14.05
CA VAL A 128 -0.85 1.16 -12.87
C VAL A 128 -1.13 2.27 -11.87
N TRP A 129 -1.36 1.89 -10.62
CA TRP A 129 -1.47 2.82 -9.52
C TRP A 129 -0.18 2.75 -8.70
N HIS A 130 0.60 3.82 -8.78
CA HIS A 130 1.80 4.03 -7.98
C HIS A 130 1.40 4.60 -6.63
N LEU A 131 1.98 4.05 -5.58
CA LEU A 131 1.74 4.40 -4.19
C LEU A 131 3.10 4.69 -3.58
N ASP A 132 3.40 5.95 -3.33
CA ASP A 132 4.69 6.38 -2.81
C ASP A 132 4.77 6.10 -1.30
N GLY A 133 5.98 5.82 -0.83
CA GLY A 133 6.32 5.91 0.60
C GLY A 133 6.71 7.34 0.95
N GLN A 134 6.43 7.77 2.19
CA GLN A 134 6.77 9.12 2.67
C GLN A 134 8.09 9.13 3.45
N GLY A 135 8.43 8.02 4.09
CA GLY A 135 9.75 7.81 4.68
C GLY A 135 9.94 6.43 5.31
N PHE A 136 8.84 5.76 5.67
CA PHE A 136 8.87 4.43 6.27
C PHE A 136 8.59 3.32 5.23
N PHE A 137 7.66 3.50 4.30
CA PHE A 137 7.43 2.58 3.19
C PHE A 137 8.43 2.83 2.07
N ASP A 138 8.72 1.78 1.30
CA ASP A 138 9.62 1.86 0.13
C ASP A 138 8.89 2.33 -1.15
N GLY A 139 7.57 2.44 -1.09
CA GLY A 139 6.70 2.65 -2.25
C GLY A 139 6.38 1.35 -2.99
N THR A 140 5.22 1.30 -3.64
CA THR A 140 4.81 0.16 -4.46
C THR A 140 3.98 0.58 -5.68
N SER A 141 3.61 -0.38 -6.50
CA SER A 141 2.64 -0.21 -7.58
C SER A 141 1.73 -1.41 -7.72
N VAL A 142 0.46 -1.17 -8.06
CA VAL A 142 -0.52 -2.21 -8.29
C VAL A 142 -1.14 -2.07 -9.67
N ALA A 143 -1.39 -3.20 -10.34
CA ALA A 143 -2.12 -3.19 -11.60
C ALA A 143 -3.59 -2.82 -11.35
N VAL A 144 -4.12 -1.88 -12.13
CA VAL A 144 -5.47 -1.37 -11.92
C VAL A 144 -6.25 -1.36 -13.23
N GLN A 145 -7.54 -1.66 -13.15
CA GLN A 145 -8.45 -1.44 -14.26
C GLN A 145 -9.68 -0.66 -13.82
N LEU A 146 -9.96 0.44 -14.53
CA LEU A 146 -11.16 1.25 -14.33
C LEU A 146 -12.31 0.75 -15.21
N TYR A 147 -13.51 0.77 -14.65
CA TYR A 147 -14.78 0.43 -15.29
C TYR A 147 -15.82 1.50 -14.98
N GLU A 148 -16.66 1.81 -15.96
CA GLU A 148 -17.88 2.56 -15.71
C GLU A 148 -18.83 1.66 -14.92
N ALA A 149 -19.29 2.16 -13.78
CA ALA A 149 -20.20 1.45 -12.92
C ALA A 149 -21.60 2.07 -12.97
N ALA A 150 -22.60 1.31 -12.55
CA ALA A 150 -23.96 1.78 -12.35
C ALA A 150 -24.39 1.52 -10.91
N GLU A 151 -25.37 2.28 -10.43
CA GLU A 151 -26.03 1.98 -9.16
C GLU A 151 -27.22 1.05 -9.40
N GLU A 152 -27.19 -0.13 -8.79
CA GLU A 152 -28.27 -1.12 -8.85
C GLU A 152 -28.58 -1.65 -7.46
N GLY A 153 -29.81 -1.41 -6.97
CA GLY A 153 -30.28 -1.94 -5.69
C GLY A 153 -29.42 -1.52 -4.48
N GLY A 154 -28.89 -0.29 -4.48
CA GLY A 154 -28.02 0.25 -3.43
C GLY A 154 -26.58 -0.30 -3.47
N ARG A 155 -26.17 -0.89 -4.61
CA ARG A 155 -24.81 -1.37 -4.85
C ARG A 155 -24.24 -0.72 -6.10
N VAL A 156 -22.93 -0.58 -6.12
CA VAL A 156 -22.20 -0.20 -7.32
C VAL A 156 -21.95 -1.47 -8.11
N VAL A 157 -22.25 -1.51 -9.40
CA VAL A 157 -22.08 -2.72 -10.21
C VAL A 157 -21.30 -2.44 -11.48
N ILE A 158 -20.44 -3.40 -11.84
CA ILE A 158 -19.81 -3.47 -13.16
C ILE A 158 -20.70 -4.39 -14.02
N GLY A 159 -21.17 -3.87 -15.16
CA GLY A 159 -22.12 -4.57 -16.01
C GLY A 159 -21.56 -5.80 -16.74
N ALA A 160 -22.45 -6.72 -17.13
CA ALA A 160 -22.12 -8.00 -17.78
C ALA A 160 -21.21 -7.88 -19.02
N HIS A 161 -21.33 -6.78 -19.76
CA HIS A 161 -20.56 -6.51 -20.97
C HIS A 161 -19.05 -6.39 -20.69
N HIS A 162 -18.66 -6.09 -19.45
CA HIS A 162 -17.26 -6.06 -19.02
C HIS A 162 -16.72 -7.42 -18.56
N HIS A 163 -17.56 -8.44 -18.33
CA HIS A 163 -17.14 -9.69 -17.69
C HIS A 163 -16.01 -10.41 -18.44
N ALA A 164 -16.01 -10.38 -19.78
CA ALA A 164 -14.92 -10.96 -20.55
C ALA A 164 -13.58 -10.27 -20.25
N HIS A 165 -13.58 -8.94 -20.14
CA HIS A 165 -12.38 -8.17 -19.82
C HIS A 165 -11.94 -8.41 -18.38
N VAL A 166 -12.89 -8.35 -17.43
CA VAL A 166 -12.60 -8.62 -16.03
C VAL A 166 -11.99 -10.01 -15.86
N ARG A 167 -12.53 -11.04 -16.51
CA ARG A 167 -11.96 -12.40 -16.46
C ARG A 167 -10.55 -12.46 -17.03
N ALA A 168 -10.26 -11.72 -18.09
CA ALA A 168 -8.93 -11.65 -18.67
C ALA A 168 -7.95 -10.95 -17.72
N PHE A 169 -8.31 -9.77 -17.21
CA PHE A 169 -7.50 -8.96 -16.29
C PHE A 169 -7.23 -9.70 -14.97
N THR A 170 -8.27 -10.26 -14.38
CA THR A 170 -8.19 -10.99 -13.12
C THR A 170 -7.57 -12.37 -13.28
N ARG A 171 -7.15 -12.83 -14.48
CA ARG A 171 -6.51 -14.14 -14.65
C ARG A 171 -5.07 -14.16 -14.12
N ALA A 172 -4.37 -13.03 -14.18
CA ALA A 172 -2.98 -12.95 -13.74
C ALA A 172 -2.83 -13.26 -12.24
N THR A 173 -1.70 -13.84 -11.85
CA THR A 173 -1.37 -14.16 -10.45
C THR A 173 -0.83 -12.96 -9.67
N ARG A 174 -0.56 -11.84 -10.35
CA ARG A 174 -0.13 -10.58 -9.73
C ARG A 174 -1.25 -9.94 -8.92
N ARG A 175 -0.88 -9.01 -8.04
CA ARG A 175 -1.80 -8.12 -7.33
C ARG A 175 -2.49 -7.18 -8.32
N ALA A 176 -3.80 -7.04 -8.20
CA ALA A 176 -4.57 -6.16 -9.06
C ALA A 176 -5.84 -5.66 -8.37
N LEU A 177 -6.27 -4.45 -8.71
CA LEU A 177 -7.51 -3.84 -8.25
C LEU A 177 -8.42 -3.50 -9.44
N LEU A 178 -9.72 -3.66 -9.24
CA LEU A 178 -10.74 -3.11 -10.12
C LEU A 178 -11.28 -1.84 -9.47
N LEU A 179 -11.42 -0.79 -10.28
CA LEU A 179 -12.03 0.45 -9.86
C LEU A 179 -13.34 0.66 -10.62
N GLY A 180 -14.44 0.82 -9.89
CA GLY A 180 -15.72 1.24 -10.45
C GLY A 180 -15.89 2.74 -10.25
N THR A 181 -16.17 3.50 -11.32
CA THR A 181 -16.50 4.92 -11.22
C THR A 181 -17.98 5.15 -11.50
N LEU A 182 -18.63 5.93 -10.64
CA LEU A 182 -19.97 6.50 -10.87
C LEU A 182 -19.88 7.94 -11.41
N GLY A 183 -18.75 8.32 -12.00
CA GLY A 183 -18.48 9.70 -12.38
C GLY A 183 -18.16 10.55 -11.15
N ASP A 184 -18.86 11.66 -10.98
CA ASP A 184 -18.64 12.61 -9.88
C ASP A 184 -19.06 12.05 -8.50
N ASP A 185 -19.88 10.99 -8.47
CA ASP A 185 -20.37 10.37 -7.23
C ASP A 185 -19.32 9.52 -6.50
N GLY A 186 -18.20 9.24 -7.17
CA GLY A 186 -16.99 8.68 -6.57
C GLY A 186 -16.47 7.41 -7.23
N LEU A 187 -15.38 6.91 -6.65
CA LEU A 187 -14.60 5.78 -7.12
C LEU A 187 -14.63 4.67 -6.07
N TYR A 188 -14.73 3.42 -6.48
CA TYR A 188 -14.90 2.28 -5.59
C TYR A 188 -13.88 1.18 -5.92
N ALA A 189 -13.27 0.56 -4.91
CA ALA A 189 -12.21 -0.43 -5.09
C ALA A 189 -12.67 -1.87 -4.83
N LEU A 190 -12.19 -2.82 -5.64
CA LEU A 190 -12.41 -4.25 -5.44
C LEU A 190 -11.13 -5.04 -5.75
N ASP A 191 -10.77 -5.97 -4.87
CA ASP A 191 -9.62 -6.87 -5.10
C ASP A 191 -9.91 -7.82 -6.27
N ALA A 192 -8.93 -7.97 -7.18
CA ALA A 192 -9.08 -8.81 -8.37
C ALA A 192 -9.36 -10.28 -8.05
N ALA A 193 -8.83 -10.82 -6.94
CA ALA A 193 -9.12 -12.18 -6.54
C ALA A 193 -10.54 -12.31 -5.96
N HIS A 194 -11.05 -11.27 -5.29
CA HIS A 194 -12.45 -11.23 -4.89
C HIS A 194 -13.37 -11.18 -6.12
N ALA A 195 -13.09 -10.30 -7.09
CA ALA A 195 -13.82 -10.24 -8.35
C ALA A 195 -13.82 -11.59 -9.10
N ARG A 196 -12.67 -12.27 -9.15
CA ARG A 196 -12.54 -13.60 -9.76
C ARG A 196 -13.46 -14.63 -9.09
N ARG A 197 -13.56 -14.61 -7.75
CA ARG A 197 -14.46 -15.51 -7.01
C ARG A 197 -15.92 -15.21 -7.30
N GLN A 198 -16.32 -13.93 -7.32
CA GLN A 198 -17.69 -13.53 -7.61
C GLN A 198 -18.11 -13.95 -9.03
N LEU A 199 -17.23 -13.77 -10.02
CA LEU A 199 -17.49 -14.17 -11.41
C LEU A 199 -17.44 -15.68 -11.65
N ALA A 200 -16.90 -16.48 -10.74
CA ALA A 200 -16.94 -17.94 -10.85
C ALA A 200 -18.36 -18.47 -10.60
N VAL A 201 -19.14 -17.77 -9.78
CA VAL A 201 -20.59 -17.95 -9.67
C VAL A 201 -21.20 -17.16 -10.83
N THR A 202 -22.21 -17.69 -11.51
CA THR A 202 -22.83 -17.11 -12.73
C THR A 202 -23.60 -15.81 -12.42
N ALA A 203 -22.92 -14.78 -11.91
CA ALA A 203 -23.49 -13.49 -11.59
C ALA A 203 -23.75 -12.70 -12.88
N GLU A 204 -24.95 -12.12 -12.98
CA GLU A 204 -25.35 -11.25 -14.10
C GLU A 204 -24.57 -9.93 -14.09
N THR A 205 -24.24 -9.41 -12.91
CA THR A 205 -23.40 -8.23 -12.70
C THR A 205 -22.31 -8.51 -11.67
N LEU A 206 -21.25 -7.70 -11.67
CA LEU A 206 -20.18 -7.77 -10.68
C LEU A 206 -20.34 -6.65 -9.63
N PRO A 207 -20.81 -6.96 -8.41
CA PRO A 207 -21.07 -5.95 -7.40
C PRO A 207 -19.78 -5.49 -6.69
N ILE A 208 -19.62 -4.18 -6.56
CA ILE A 208 -18.73 -3.49 -5.65
C ILE A 208 -19.58 -2.88 -4.54
N SER A 209 -19.25 -3.18 -3.30
CA SER A 209 -20.03 -2.68 -2.16
C SER A 209 -19.80 -1.19 -1.94
N THR A 210 -20.85 -0.44 -1.60
CA THR A 210 -20.76 1.01 -1.36
C THR A 210 -19.79 1.38 -0.23
N PRO A 211 -19.57 0.57 0.83
CA PRO A 211 -18.51 0.84 1.81
C PRO A 211 -17.10 0.91 1.22
N TYR A 212 -16.84 0.30 0.06
CA TYR A 212 -15.55 0.32 -0.63
C TYR A 212 -15.32 1.57 -1.49
N LYS A 213 -16.12 2.62 -1.29
CA LYS A 213 -15.84 3.96 -1.84
C LYS A 213 -14.47 4.42 -1.36
N ILE A 214 -13.63 4.86 -2.30
CA ILE A 214 -12.32 5.46 -2.05
C ILE A 214 -12.53 6.85 -1.45
N ASP A 215 -12.16 6.96 -0.18
CA ASP A 215 -12.11 8.12 0.68
C ASP A 215 -10.84 8.02 1.54
N ASP A 216 -10.57 8.98 2.43
CA ASP A 216 -9.33 8.98 3.23
C ASP A 216 -9.13 7.69 4.05
N LEU A 217 -10.21 7.10 4.57
CA LEU A 217 -10.14 5.87 5.35
C LEU A 217 -9.74 4.69 4.46
N THR A 218 -10.51 4.42 3.42
CA THR A 218 -10.26 3.29 2.52
C THR A 218 -8.96 3.44 1.72
N TYR A 219 -8.61 4.67 1.32
CA TYR A 219 -7.33 4.98 0.71
C TYR A 219 -6.18 4.69 1.68
N GLY A 220 -6.23 5.19 2.92
CA GLY A 220 -5.19 4.92 3.92
C GLY A 220 -4.98 3.43 4.16
N LEU A 221 -6.07 2.66 4.26
CA LEU A 221 -5.99 1.21 4.41
C LEU A 221 -5.41 0.50 3.16
N LEU A 222 -5.78 0.93 1.95
CA LEU A 222 -5.22 0.42 0.70
C LEU A 222 -3.73 0.76 0.60
N TRP A 223 -3.36 2.02 0.76
CA TRP A 223 -2.00 2.53 0.70
C TRP A 223 -1.08 1.77 1.66
N ALA A 224 -1.48 1.65 2.93
CA ALA A 224 -0.71 0.92 3.93
C ALA A 224 -0.61 -0.58 3.63
N MET A 225 -1.73 -1.26 3.36
CA MET A 225 -1.73 -2.70 3.12
C MET A 225 -0.91 -3.08 1.89
N LEU A 226 -1.03 -2.32 0.79
CA LEU A 226 -0.33 -2.62 -0.45
C LEU A 226 1.19 -2.45 -0.29
N ASN A 227 1.64 -1.37 0.36
CA ASN A 227 3.06 -1.15 0.64
C ASN A 227 3.62 -2.24 1.57
N LEU A 228 2.95 -2.49 2.70
CA LEU A 228 3.41 -3.50 3.66
C LEU A 228 3.47 -4.90 3.05
N ASP A 229 2.44 -5.30 2.31
CA ASP A 229 2.35 -6.64 1.73
C ASP A 229 3.42 -6.89 0.67
N ASP A 230 3.65 -5.91 -0.21
CA ASP A 230 4.61 -6.06 -1.29
C ASP A 230 6.05 -6.06 -0.76
N SER A 231 6.38 -5.20 0.20
CA SER A 231 7.69 -5.20 0.85
C SER A 231 7.96 -6.50 1.63
N LEU A 232 6.97 -7.02 2.37
CA LEU A 232 7.12 -8.28 3.09
C LEU A 232 7.22 -9.48 2.15
N LEU A 233 6.48 -9.50 1.04
CA LEU A 233 6.61 -10.54 0.03
C LEU A 233 7.99 -10.52 -0.64
N ALA A 234 8.54 -9.33 -0.93
CA ALA A 234 9.88 -9.19 -1.48
C ALA A 234 10.96 -9.72 -0.52
N ASN A 235 10.71 -9.71 0.79
CA ASN A 235 11.65 -10.16 1.81
C ASN A 235 11.31 -11.52 2.46
N ASP A 236 10.27 -12.25 2.05
CA ASP A 236 9.79 -13.46 2.77
C ASP A 236 10.91 -14.51 2.99
N HIS A 237 11.74 -14.77 1.98
CA HIS A 237 12.84 -15.72 2.10
C HIS A 237 13.92 -15.25 3.09
N VAL A 238 14.34 -13.99 3.00
CA VAL A 238 15.37 -13.41 3.88
C VAL A 238 14.85 -13.34 5.32
N LEU A 239 13.61 -12.87 5.51
CA LEU A 239 12.97 -12.83 6.82
C LEU A 239 12.86 -14.22 7.45
N HIS A 240 12.53 -15.25 6.66
CA HIS A 240 12.49 -16.61 7.16
C HIS A 240 13.86 -17.13 7.60
N ALA A 241 14.91 -16.84 6.84
CA ALA A 241 16.28 -17.22 7.19
C ALA A 241 16.75 -16.50 8.47
N GLU A 242 16.58 -15.18 8.55
CA GLU A 242 16.98 -14.38 9.71
C GLU A 242 16.23 -14.80 10.98
N GLN A 243 14.93 -15.11 10.89
CA GLN A 243 14.18 -15.63 12.06
C GLN A 243 14.83 -16.86 12.69
N GLN A 244 15.44 -17.74 11.90
CA GLN A 244 16.08 -18.96 12.39
C GLN A 244 17.41 -18.69 13.14
N THR A 245 17.99 -17.50 13.00
CA THR A 245 19.28 -17.14 13.59
C THR A 245 19.15 -16.27 14.85
N LEU A 246 17.92 -15.86 15.22
CA LEU A 246 17.68 -14.92 16.33
C LEU A 246 17.84 -15.52 17.73
N GLU A 247 17.70 -16.85 17.88
CA GLU A 247 17.63 -17.48 19.20
C GLU A 247 18.83 -17.17 20.13
N PRO A 248 20.09 -17.20 19.66
CA PRO A 248 21.24 -16.82 20.48
C PRO A 248 21.23 -15.34 20.91
N LEU A 249 20.62 -14.48 20.09
CA LEU A 249 20.56 -13.04 20.34
C LEU A 249 19.49 -12.69 21.39
N TRP A 250 18.39 -13.46 21.47
CA TRP A 250 17.33 -13.23 22.47
C TRP A 250 17.78 -13.41 23.92
N ALA A 251 18.82 -14.22 24.17
CA ALA A 251 19.35 -14.41 25.52
C ALA A 251 20.12 -13.18 26.04
N GLN A 252 20.62 -12.34 25.15
CA GLN A 252 21.48 -11.21 25.50
C GLN A 252 20.68 -10.09 26.18
N ARG A 253 21.29 -9.42 27.18
CA ARG A 253 20.67 -8.23 27.83
C ARG A 253 20.61 -7.05 26.88
N ARG A 254 21.67 -6.90 26.07
CA ARG A 254 21.79 -5.85 25.06
C ARG A 254 22.07 -6.50 23.72
N SER A 255 21.38 -6.03 22.68
CA SER A 255 21.61 -6.46 21.30
C SER A 255 21.28 -5.31 20.36
N ALA A 256 22.12 -5.09 19.36
CA ALA A 256 21.90 -4.11 18.32
C ALA A 256 22.37 -4.67 17.00
N VAL A 257 21.53 -4.60 15.97
CA VAL A 257 21.88 -5.06 14.62
C VAL A 257 21.71 -3.90 13.68
N ALA A 258 22.79 -3.53 12.99
CA ALA A 258 22.79 -2.47 11.98
C ALA A 258 22.00 -2.91 10.74
N ARG A 259 21.38 -1.96 10.02
CA ARG A 259 20.70 -2.28 8.74
C ARG A 259 21.64 -2.87 7.70
N SER A 260 22.91 -2.47 7.73
CA SER A 260 23.95 -3.00 6.84
C SER A 260 24.28 -4.48 7.07
N ALA A 261 23.84 -5.08 8.19
CA ALA A 261 24.00 -6.51 8.43
C ALA A 261 23.10 -7.36 7.52
N VAL A 262 21.95 -6.83 7.11
CA VAL A 262 20.99 -7.51 6.22
C VAL A 262 20.54 -6.53 5.13
N PRO A 263 21.43 -6.17 4.18
CA PRO A 263 21.18 -5.09 3.20
C PRO A 263 20.07 -5.40 2.19
N GLU A 264 19.60 -6.66 2.13
CA GLU A 264 18.53 -7.10 1.25
C GLU A 264 17.13 -6.73 1.78
N LEU A 265 17.02 -6.37 3.06
CA LEU A 265 15.74 -5.98 3.65
C LEU A 265 15.31 -4.59 3.18
N THR A 266 14.04 -4.51 2.81
CA THR A 266 13.32 -3.24 2.67
C THR A 266 13.17 -2.55 4.03
N ASN A 267 12.71 -1.30 4.04
CA ASN A 267 12.41 -0.59 5.29
C ASN A 267 11.35 -1.35 6.11
N VAL A 268 10.29 -1.81 5.46
CA VAL A 268 9.22 -2.60 6.10
C VAL A 268 9.72 -3.94 6.60
N GLY A 269 10.55 -4.65 5.81
CA GLY A 269 11.15 -5.92 6.23
C GLY A 269 12.02 -5.76 7.47
N SER A 270 12.82 -4.69 7.52
CA SER A 270 13.63 -4.33 8.70
C SER A 270 12.74 -4.04 9.90
N ALA A 271 11.68 -3.25 9.73
CA ALA A 271 10.74 -2.94 10.80
C ALA A 271 10.01 -4.18 11.33
N TRP A 272 9.60 -5.10 10.45
CA TRP A 272 8.99 -6.37 10.84
C TRP A 272 9.94 -7.21 11.68
N LEU A 273 11.19 -7.37 11.23
CA LEU A 273 12.19 -8.17 11.95
C LEU A 273 12.54 -7.53 13.30
N GLY A 274 12.75 -6.22 13.32
CA GLY A 274 13.04 -5.47 14.54
C GLY A 274 11.89 -5.52 15.54
N MET A 275 10.65 -5.31 15.09
CA MET A 275 9.46 -5.40 15.93
C MET A 275 9.27 -6.82 16.49
N TYR A 276 9.48 -7.85 15.69
CA TYR A 276 9.44 -9.24 16.12
C TYR A 276 10.50 -9.54 17.20
N PHE A 277 11.74 -9.09 16.97
CA PHE A 277 12.82 -9.26 17.94
C PHE A 277 12.57 -8.50 19.25
N CYS A 278 12.15 -7.24 19.16
CA CYS A 278 11.81 -6.39 20.30
C CYS A 278 10.66 -6.98 21.13
N ALA A 279 9.62 -7.51 20.47
CA ALA A 279 8.51 -8.18 21.13
C ALA A 279 8.98 -9.39 21.97
N GLU A 280 9.78 -10.28 21.38
CA GLU A 280 10.35 -11.43 22.09
C GLU A 280 11.28 -11.00 23.24
N HIS A 281 12.09 -9.96 23.03
CA HIS A 281 12.95 -9.42 24.06
C HIS A 281 12.15 -8.90 25.26
N ILE A 282 11.08 -8.15 25.02
CA ILE A 282 10.18 -7.66 26.08
C ILE A 282 9.59 -8.84 26.85
N ILE A 283 8.98 -9.82 26.18
CA ILE A 283 8.33 -10.97 26.84
C ILE A 283 9.33 -11.76 27.71
N ARG A 284 10.57 -11.93 27.25
CA ARG A 284 11.63 -12.63 28.02
C ARG A 284 12.13 -11.84 29.22
N ARG A 285 12.04 -10.51 29.20
CA ARG A 285 12.51 -9.61 30.26
C ARG A 285 11.41 -9.21 31.25
N LEU A 286 10.16 -9.50 30.94
CA LEU A 286 9.08 -9.45 31.93
C LEU A 286 9.16 -10.69 32.82
N ASP A 287 9.11 -10.46 34.14
CA ASP A 287 9.05 -11.55 35.12
C ASP A 287 7.70 -12.29 34.98
N GLU A 288 7.61 -13.53 35.47
CA GLU A 288 6.39 -14.36 35.34
C GLU A 288 5.13 -13.68 35.89
N VAL A 289 5.30 -12.87 36.95
CA VAL A 289 4.30 -11.95 37.47
C VAL A 289 4.96 -10.58 37.64
N SER A 290 4.62 -9.64 36.76
CA SER A 290 5.10 -8.25 36.80
C SER A 290 3.94 -7.30 37.12
N PRO A 291 4.18 -6.18 37.84
CA PRO A 291 3.21 -5.09 37.86
C PRO A 291 2.93 -4.64 36.42
N ALA A 292 1.75 -4.07 36.17
CA ALA A 292 1.35 -3.60 34.85
C ALA A 292 2.44 -2.65 34.27
N PRO A 293 3.10 -3.04 33.17
CA PRO A 293 4.14 -2.21 32.57
C PRO A 293 3.52 -1.01 31.86
N VAL A 294 4.31 0.06 31.75
CA VAL A 294 3.99 1.22 30.92
C VAL A 294 4.87 1.20 29.67
N PHE A 295 4.26 1.25 28.50
CA PHE A 295 4.96 1.26 27.21
C PHE A 295 5.14 2.70 26.73
N TRP A 296 6.35 3.08 26.32
CA TRP A 296 6.60 4.30 25.57
C TRP A 296 6.83 3.96 24.10
N THR A 297 6.11 4.64 23.22
CA THR A 297 6.05 4.28 21.80
C THR A 297 6.46 5.47 20.93
N PRO A 298 7.54 5.34 20.13
CA PRO A 298 8.10 6.45 19.35
C PRO A 298 7.42 6.65 17.98
N VAL A 299 6.27 6.02 17.74
CA VAL A 299 5.50 6.13 16.49
C VAL A 299 4.74 7.44 16.45
N ARG A 300 4.80 8.13 15.31
CA ARG A 300 4.26 9.48 15.10
C ARG A 300 3.39 9.60 13.87
N THR A 301 3.63 8.78 12.84
CA THR A 301 2.87 8.87 11.58
C THR A 301 1.95 7.67 11.38
N GLY A 302 0.98 7.82 10.49
CA GLY A 302 0.12 6.71 10.06
C GLY A 302 0.91 5.61 9.35
N GLU A 303 1.92 6.00 8.57
CA GLU A 303 2.85 5.09 7.90
C GLU A 303 3.52 4.12 8.89
N GLU A 304 4.06 4.66 9.99
CA GLU A 304 4.71 3.89 11.05
C GLU A 304 3.70 3.06 11.86
N ALA A 305 2.51 3.61 12.15
CA ALA A 305 1.48 2.95 12.95
C ALA A 305 0.80 1.77 12.23
N ALA A 306 0.80 1.78 10.90
CA ALA A 306 0.15 0.76 10.07
C ALA A 306 0.65 -0.67 10.38
N VAL A 307 1.91 -0.83 10.80
CA VAL A 307 2.46 -2.14 11.14
C VAL A 307 1.66 -2.87 12.22
N TRP A 308 1.10 -2.16 13.20
CA TRP A 308 0.29 -2.79 14.24
C TRP A 308 -1.08 -3.24 13.74
N LEU A 309 -1.64 -2.54 12.76
CA LEU A 309 -2.94 -2.88 12.19
C LEU A 309 -2.88 -4.14 11.33
N PHE A 310 -1.73 -4.40 10.71
CA PHE A 310 -1.61 -5.44 9.69
C PHE A 310 -0.65 -6.59 10.03
N PHE A 311 0.37 -6.42 10.88
CA PHE A 311 1.32 -7.51 11.17
C PHE A 311 0.69 -8.57 12.05
N ALA A 312 0.66 -9.81 11.56
CA ALA A 312 0.12 -10.95 12.28
C ALA A 312 0.90 -11.28 13.58
N SER A 313 2.19 -10.93 13.63
CA SER A 313 3.04 -11.12 14.82
C SER A 313 2.59 -10.29 16.02
N TRP A 314 1.91 -9.16 15.80
CA TRP A 314 1.41 -8.32 16.89
C TRP A 314 0.36 -9.05 17.73
N THR A 315 -0.52 -9.81 17.10
CA THR A 315 -1.50 -10.64 17.81
C THR A 315 -0.82 -11.66 18.71
N GLN A 316 0.26 -12.31 18.24
CA GLN A 316 1.00 -13.28 19.06
C GLN A 316 1.66 -12.61 20.27
N PHE A 317 2.28 -11.45 20.07
CA PHE A 317 2.86 -10.66 21.16
C PHE A 317 1.82 -10.27 22.21
N ARG A 318 0.65 -9.76 21.81
CA ARG A 318 -0.43 -9.38 22.75
C ARG A 318 -0.89 -10.57 23.61
N HIS A 319 -1.10 -11.73 22.99
CA HIS A 319 -1.47 -12.94 23.73
C HIS A 319 -0.39 -13.36 24.73
N ALA A 320 0.89 -13.30 24.33
CA ALA A 320 2.00 -13.60 25.21
C ALA A 320 2.11 -12.60 26.38
N LEU A 321 1.89 -11.30 26.09
CA LEU A 321 1.91 -10.23 27.08
C LEU A 321 0.78 -10.43 28.11
N HIS A 322 -0.47 -10.63 27.67
CA HIS A 322 -1.58 -10.89 28.58
C HIS A 322 -1.33 -12.11 29.47
N LYS A 323 -0.74 -13.18 28.94
CA LYS A 323 -0.38 -14.35 29.74
C LYS A 323 0.66 -14.04 30.83
N ARG A 324 1.60 -13.12 30.59
CA ARG A 324 2.63 -12.70 31.56
C ARG A 324 2.12 -11.72 32.62
N LEU A 325 1.00 -11.07 32.36
CA LEU A 325 0.41 -10.09 33.28
C LEU A 325 -0.72 -10.68 34.13
N ALA A 326 -1.04 -11.97 33.92
CA ALA A 326 -2.10 -12.67 34.61
C ALA A 326 -1.79 -12.87 36.11
N GLU A 327 -2.22 -11.90 36.91
CA GLU A 327 -2.61 -11.93 38.35
C GLU A 327 -2.94 -10.51 38.89
N GLY A 328 -2.80 -9.44 38.08
CA GLY A 328 -3.14 -8.07 38.47
C GLY A 328 -4.38 -7.49 37.76
N GLU A 329 -5.17 -6.68 38.48
CA GLU A 329 -6.36 -5.97 37.96
C GLU A 329 -6.02 -4.70 37.15
N ALA A 330 -4.76 -4.24 37.14
CA ALA A 330 -4.40 -2.97 36.51
C ALA A 330 -4.24 -3.09 34.99
N ALA A 331 -4.97 -2.25 34.25
CA ALA A 331 -4.80 -2.06 32.82
C ALA A 331 -3.34 -1.65 32.50
N THR A 332 -2.81 -2.17 31.39
CA THR A 332 -1.52 -1.70 30.88
C THR A 332 -1.66 -0.30 30.31
N GLU A 333 -0.61 0.50 30.43
CA GLU A 333 -0.62 1.86 29.92
C GLU A 333 0.35 1.98 28.75
N ARG A 334 0.01 2.84 27.80
CA ARG A 334 0.93 3.17 26.71
C ARG A 334 0.91 4.65 26.42
N VAL A 335 2.10 5.20 26.28
CA VAL A 335 2.35 6.59 25.96
C VAL A 335 2.84 6.70 24.51
N PHE A 336 2.26 7.63 23.79
CA PHE A 336 2.75 8.11 22.49
C PHE A 336 3.24 9.55 22.63
N CYS A 337 4.29 9.90 21.88
CA CYS A 337 4.69 11.28 21.71
C CYS A 337 4.30 11.72 20.29
N ILE A 338 3.20 12.46 20.15
CA ILE A 338 2.66 12.94 18.86
C ILE A 338 2.54 14.47 18.94
N PRO A 339 3.62 15.21 18.61
CA PRO A 339 3.59 16.66 18.62
C PRO A 339 2.53 17.21 17.65
N ALA A 340 1.90 18.33 18.03
CA ALA A 340 0.87 18.97 17.19
C ALA A 340 1.41 19.53 15.86
N GLY A 341 2.74 19.66 15.71
CA GLY A 341 3.36 19.99 14.43
C GLY A 341 3.30 18.81 13.46
N ASP A 342 3.75 17.64 13.91
CA ASP A 342 3.77 16.41 13.12
C ASP A 342 2.35 16.02 12.67
N SER A 343 1.35 16.15 13.56
CA SER A 343 -0.05 15.88 13.18
C SER A 343 -0.59 16.82 12.12
N ARG A 344 -0.17 18.09 12.07
CA ARG A 344 -0.64 19.07 11.06
C ARG A 344 0.03 18.93 9.70
N GLU A 345 1.22 18.33 9.67
CA GLU A 345 1.96 18.06 8.43
C GLU A 345 1.49 16.75 7.77
N SER A 346 0.96 15.80 8.54
CA SER A 346 0.43 14.53 8.03
C SER A 346 -0.91 14.68 7.29
N GLN A 347 -1.06 13.88 6.24
CA GLN A 347 -2.30 13.82 5.47
C GLN A 347 -3.45 13.20 6.28
N PRO A 348 -4.73 13.50 5.97
CA PRO A 348 -5.88 12.93 6.67
C PRO A 348 -5.82 11.40 6.79
N TYR A 349 -5.53 10.68 5.71
CA TYR A 349 -5.47 9.21 5.73
C TYR A 349 -4.39 8.66 6.66
N GLU A 350 -3.27 9.36 6.87
CA GLU A 350 -2.25 8.95 7.85
C GLU A 350 -2.72 9.14 9.28
N ARG A 351 -3.34 10.28 9.56
CA ARG A 351 -3.92 10.60 10.87
C ARG A 351 -4.98 9.57 11.25
N ILE A 352 -5.76 9.11 10.28
CA ILE A 352 -6.73 8.03 10.45
C ILE A 352 -6.05 6.69 10.80
N LEU A 353 -4.98 6.31 10.11
CA LEU A 353 -4.24 5.07 10.43
C LEU A 353 -3.65 5.09 11.84
N LEU A 354 -3.08 6.23 12.25
CA LEU A 354 -2.57 6.42 13.61
C LEU A 354 -3.70 6.32 14.65
N TRP A 355 -4.82 6.98 14.38
CA TRP A 355 -6.00 6.92 15.25
C TRP A 355 -6.56 5.49 15.38
N LEU A 356 -6.65 4.74 14.28
CA LEU A 356 -7.09 3.34 14.29
C LEU A 356 -6.13 2.43 15.07
N ALA A 357 -4.82 2.67 14.98
CA ALA A 357 -3.85 1.91 15.76
C ALA A 357 -4.01 2.16 17.27
N VAL A 358 -4.29 3.40 17.67
CA VAL A 358 -4.62 3.73 19.06
C VAL A 358 -5.95 3.09 19.48
N ALA A 359 -6.98 3.14 18.64
CA ALA A 359 -8.27 2.49 18.89
C ALA A 359 -8.13 0.98 19.10
N MET A 360 -7.22 0.33 18.36
CA MET A 360 -6.90 -1.08 18.58
C MET A 360 -6.38 -1.34 19.99
N MET A 361 -5.46 -0.51 20.47
CA MET A 361 -4.84 -0.69 21.79
C MET A 361 -5.81 -0.39 22.93
N GLU A 362 -6.65 0.64 22.78
CA GLU A 362 -7.75 0.95 23.70
C GLU A 362 -8.76 -0.20 23.82
N ARG A 363 -9.19 -0.76 22.67
CA ARG A 363 -10.06 -1.94 22.62
C ARG A 363 -9.47 -3.14 23.37
N ASP A 364 -8.15 -3.29 23.31
CA ASP A 364 -7.42 -4.37 23.98
C ASP A 364 -7.23 -4.13 25.49
N GLY A 365 -7.80 -3.05 26.04
CA GLY A 365 -7.72 -2.71 27.46
C GLY A 365 -6.42 -2.01 27.86
N GLN A 366 -5.72 -1.38 26.90
CA GLN A 366 -4.60 -0.47 27.23
C GLN A 366 -5.12 0.95 27.38
N THR A 367 -4.73 1.64 28.45
CA THR A 367 -5.01 3.08 28.60
C THR A 367 -3.96 3.87 27.83
N ILE A 368 -4.40 4.69 26.87
CA ILE A 368 -3.50 5.44 26.00
C ILE A 368 -3.37 6.90 26.40
N TRP A 369 -2.12 7.32 26.58
CA TRP A 369 -1.74 8.70 26.85
C TRP A 369 -0.97 9.26 25.64
N VAL A 370 -1.39 10.42 25.15
CA VAL A 370 -0.66 11.14 24.09
C VAL A 370 -0.03 12.41 24.66
N CYS A 371 1.29 12.48 24.57
CA CYS A 371 2.14 13.63 24.87
C CYS A 371 2.34 14.44 23.59
N ALA A 372 2.18 15.76 23.65
CA ALA A 372 2.25 16.65 22.49
C ALA A 372 3.52 17.52 22.48
N GLU A 373 4.35 17.42 23.52
CA GLU A 373 5.58 18.17 23.70
C GLU A 373 6.69 17.64 22.77
N PRO A 374 7.24 18.48 21.87
CA PRO A 374 8.25 18.06 20.89
C PRO A 374 9.58 17.64 21.53
N GLU A 375 9.85 18.03 22.78
CA GLU A 375 11.06 17.69 23.52
C GLU A 375 11.21 16.17 23.74
N TYR A 376 10.09 15.45 23.81
CA TYR A 376 10.08 14.01 24.00
C TYR A 376 10.17 13.21 22.70
N ARG A 377 10.23 13.89 21.54
CA ARG A 377 10.30 13.27 20.20
C ARG A 377 11.51 12.34 20.02
N GLY A 378 12.61 12.63 20.72
CA GLY A 378 13.86 11.88 20.63
C GLY A 378 13.94 10.66 21.56
N ILE A 379 12.91 10.37 22.34
CA ILE A 379 12.92 9.23 23.26
C ILE A 379 12.59 7.95 22.51
N ASP A 380 13.53 7.01 22.54
CA ASP A 380 13.39 5.66 21.99
C ASP A 380 12.25 4.87 22.66
N GLY A 381 11.75 3.85 21.96
CA GLY A 381 10.76 2.94 22.52
C GLY A 381 11.29 2.16 23.73
N PHE A 382 10.51 2.14 24.83
CA PHE A 382 10.86 1.38 26.03
C PHE A 382 9.62 0.84 26.76
N VAL A 383 9.86 -0.11 27.65
CA VAL A 383 8.87 -0.65 28.59
C VAL A 383 9.37 -0.42 30.01
N LEU A 384 8.62 0.36 30.79
CA LEU A 384 8.88 0.60 32.19
C LEU A 384 8.11 -0.40 33.03
N VAL A 385 8.84 -1.20 33.82
CA VAL A 385 8.26 -1.99 34.92
C VAL A 385 8.43 -1.16 36.19
N PRO A 386 7.35 -0.60 36.76
CA PRO A 386 7.43 0.39 37.83
C PRO A 386 8.35 -0.03 38.99
N GLY A 387 9.30 0.84 39.33
CA GLY A 387 10.25 0.65 40.43
C GLY A 387 11.26 -0.49 40.25
N ARG A 388 11.29 -1.19 39.10
CA ARG A 388 12.09 -2.40 38.92
C ARG A 388 13.10 -2.29 37.78
N ARG A 389 12.64 -2.01 36.55
CA ARG A 389 13.52 -2.02 35.37
C ARG A 389 12.92 -1.25 34.21
N VAL A 390 13.79 -0.88 33.28
CA VAL A 390 13.43 -0.37 31.96
C VAL A 390 13.99 -1.32 30.91
N ILE A 391 13.13 -1.72 29.97
CA ILE A 391 13.47 -2.55 28.82
C ILE A 391 13.40 -1.66 27.59
N SER A 392 14.54 -1.24 27.07
CA SER A 392 14.60 -0.49 25.81
C SER A 392 14.36 -1.47 24.66
N ALA A 393 13.45 -1.10 23.76
CA ALA A 393 13.01 -1.96 22.67
C ALA A 393 12.73 -1.10 21.44
N ASN A 394 13.80 -0.65 20.78
CA ASN A 394 13.70 0.22 19.63
C ASN A 394 13.85 -0.56 18.32
N TRP A 395 12.88 -0.41 17.44
CA TRP A 395 12.87 -0.96 16.08
C TRP A 395 12.57 0.13 15.03
N LEU A 396 12.30 1.37 15.47
CA LEU A 396 11.86 2.46 14.63
C LEU A 396 12.86 3.63 14.73
N GLY A 397 13.27 4.18 13.60
CA GLY A 397 14.17 5.35 13.57
C GLY A 397 15.61 5.12 14.05
N SER A 398 15.97 3.93 14.56
CA SER A 398 17.36 3.59 14.86
C SER A 398 18.18 3.40 13.57
N GLU A 399 19.49 3.70 13.59
CA GLU A 399 20.42 3.35 12.49
C GLU A 399 20.47 1.83 12.21
N GLY A 400 19.92 1.03 13.13
CA GLY A 400 19.78 -0.42 13.02
C GLY A 400 18.39 -0.94 12.67
N ILE A 401 18.31 -2.26 12.53
CA ILE A 401 17.06 -3.05 12.47
C ILE A 401 16.42 -3.08 13.86
N TRP A 402 17.22 -3.23 14.91
CA TRP A 402 16.79 -3.04 16.29
C TRP A 402 17.95 -2.59 17.19
N HIS A 403 17.58 -2.00 18.32
CA HIS A 403 18.42 -1.83 19.50
C HIS A 403 17.60 -2.15 20.75
N VAL A 404 18.04 -3.16 21.50
CA VAL A 404 17.44 -3.54 22.78
C VAL A 404 18.46 -3.45 23.90
N ASP A 405 18.00 -3.06 25.08
CA ASP A 405 18.80 -3.05 26.31
C ASP A 405 17.88 -3.24 27.53
N THR A 406 18.45 -3.60 28.68
CA THR A 406 17.70 -3.67 29.95
C THR A 406 18.54 -3.10 31.08
N THR A 407 18.00 -2.10 31.77
CA THR A 407 18.60 -1.50 32.98
C THR A 407 17.71 -1.70 34.20
N ASP A 408 18.35 -2.05 35.32
CA ASP A 408 17.76 -2.15 36.67
C ASP A 408 18.31 -1.06 37.61
N SER A 409 19.04 -0.08 37.06
CA SER A 409 19.55 1.09 37.78
C SER A 409 18.38 1.94 38.30
N LEU A 410 18.33 2.15 39.62
CA LEU A 410 17.29 2.99 40.25
C LEU A 410 17.27 4.42 39.71
N ALA A 411 18.43 4.97 39.34
CA ALA A 411 18.52 6.31 38.76
C ALA A 411 17.86 6.36 37.39
N ASP A 412 18.14 5.38 36.52
CA ASP A 412 17.56 5.30 35.18
C ASP A 412 16.05 5.05 35.28
N VAL A 413 15.64 4.05 36.07
CA VAL A 413 14.23 3.70 36.29
C VAL A 413 13.43 4.92 36.78
N SER A 414 13.99 5.71 37.70
CA SER A 414 13.37 6.95 38.19
C SER A 414 13.25 8.01 37.09
N ALA A 415 14.28 8.20 36.26
CA ALA A 415 14.25 9.16 35.17
C ALA A 415 13.17 8.81 34.12
N TYR A 416 13.07 7.55 33.71
CA TYR A 416 12.02 7.10 32.79
C TYR A 416 10.62 7.20 33.42
N ALA A 417 10.48 6.91 34.71
CA ALA A 417 9.22 7.07 35.42
C ALA A 417 8.75 8.54 35.46
N GLN A 418 9.66 9.50 35.62
CA GLN A 418 9.34 10.93 35.58
C GLN A 418 8.84 11.37 34.20
N VAL A 419 9.45 10.85 33.12
CA VAL A 419 8.99 11.11 31.74
C VAL A 419 7.57 10.60 31.53
N VAL A 420 7.29 9.36 31.95
CA VAL A 420 5.94 8.76 31.86
C VAL A 420 4.92 9.56 32.66
N GLU A 421 5.24 9.92 33.91
CA GLU A 421 4.34 10.67 34.78
C GLU A 421 4.05 12.07 34.21
N HIS A 422 5.06 12.74 33.67
CA HIS A 422 4.87 14.01 32.99
C HIS A 422 3.90 13.87 31.80
N ALA A 423 4.16 12.91 30.91
CA ALA A 423 3.33 12.65 29.73
C ALA A 423 1.88 12.29 30.10
N ARG A 424 1.67 11.55 31.20
CA ARG A 424 0.33 11.27 31.74
C ARG A 424 -0.36 12.57 32.19
N SER A 425 0.36 13.40 32.96
CA SER A 425 -0.20 14.63 33.52
C SER A 425 -0.56 15.70 32.47
N GLN A 426 0.19 15.75 31.36
CA GLN A 426 0.02 16.71 30.28
C GLN A 426 -0.70 16.12 29.06
N SER A 427 -1.29 14.93 29.20
CA SER A 427 -1.83 14.23 28.04
C SER A 427 -2.96 14.99 27.35
N VAL A 428 -2.93 15.00 26.02
CA VAL A 428 -4.03 15.53 25.20
C VAL A 428 -5.21 14.56 25.11
N THR A 429 -5.00 13.26 25.37
CA THR A 429 -6.07 12.27 25.44
C THR A 429 -6.71 12.26 26.83
N LYS A 430 -7.84 12.95 26.96
CA LYS A 430 -8.61 13.05 28.22
C LYS A 430 -9.85 12.17 28.14
N GLY A 431 -10.21 11.54 29.26
CA GLY A 431 -11.40 10.71 29.35
C GLY A 431 -11.22 9.51 30.26
N ASP A 432 -12.28 9.16 30.97
CA ASP A 432 -12.32 7.97 31.81
C ASP A 432 -12.58 6.72 30.96
N THR A 433 -13.29 6.89 29.85
CA THR A 433 -13.58 5.83 28.87
C THR A 433 -12.65 5.88 27.66
N SER A 434 -12.49 4.73 26.99
CA SER A 434 -11.75 4.64 25.72
C SER A 434 -12.36 5.54 24.63
N GLU A 435 -13.69 5.65 24.58
CA GLU A 435 -14.40 6.50 23.63
C GLU A 435 -14.06 7.98 23.82
N GLU A 436 -14.08 8.48 25.07
CA GLU A 436 -13.70 9.86 25.39
C GLU A 436 -12.23 10.15 25.04
N ARG A 437 -11.32 9.23 25.34
CA ARG A 437 -9.90 9.37 24.98
C ARG A 437 -9.68 9.38 23.47
N LEU A 438 -10.33 8.48 22.73
CA LEU A 438 -10.29 8.45 21.28
C LEU A 438 -10.92 9.69 20.63
N SER A 439 -11.93 10.28 21.28
CA SER A 439 -12.52 11.55 20.86
C SER A 439 -11.57 12.70 21.03
N SER A 440 -10.90 12.78 22.18
CA SER A 440 -9.85 13.77 22.43
C SER A 440 -8.69 13.62 21.44
N LEU A 441 -8.32 12.38 21.10
CA LEU A 441 -7.31 12.11 20.08
C LEU A 441 -7.75 12.57 18.69
N ALA A 442 -9.01 12.33 18.30
CA ALA A 442 -9.54 12.78 17.02
C ALA A 442 -9.46 14.32 16.91
N VAL A 443 -9.73 15.06 17.98
CA VAL A 443 -9.56 16.52 18.02
C VAL A 443 -8.10 16.92 17.85
N HIS A 444 -7.17 16.27 18.56
CA HIS A 444 -5.73 16.55 18.43
C HIS A 444 -5.17 16.26 17.03
N LEU A 445 -5.70 15.22 16.38
CA LEU A 445 -5.36 14.84 15.02
C LEU A 445 -6.19 15.59 13.97
N ASP A 446 -7.07 16.51 14.35
CA ASP A 446 -7.95 17.26 13.43
C ASP A 446 -8.74 16.32 12.48
N LEU A 447 -9.44 15.36 13.09
CA LEU A 447 -10.28 14.37 12.41
C LEU A 447 -11.76 14.56 12.78
N ASP A 448 -12.65 14.42 11.79
CA ASP A 448 -14.08 14.38 12.03
C ASP A 448 -14.48 13.02 12.63
N ARG A 449 -14.71 13.02 13.95
CA ARG A 449 -15.14 11.83 14.70
C ARG A 449 -16.44 11.23 14.15
N SER A 450 -17.44 12.07 13.87
CA SER A 450 -18.76 11.58 13.43
C SER A 450 -18.66 10.87 12.08
N TRP A 451 -17.86 11.43 11.17
CA TRP A 451 -17.55 10.81 9.89
C TRP A 451 -16.78 9.49 10.08
N LEU A 452 -15.77 9.47 10.96
CA LEU A 452 -14.96 8.27 11.22
C LEU A 452 -15.78 7.12 11.79
N VAL A 453 -16.58 7.38 12.83
CA VAL A 453 -17.43 6.38 13.48
C VAL A 453 -18.39 5.78 12.46
N ARG A 454 -19.08 6.62 11.67
CA ARG A 454 -19.98 6.17 10.61
C ARG A 454 -19.26 5.32 9.55
N ARG A 455 -18.10 5.74 9.05
CA ARG A 455 -17.36 4.98 8.02
C ARG A 455 -16.77 3.68 8.56
N CYS A 456 -16.31 3.67 9.80
CA CYS A 456 -15.88 2.44 10.49
C CYS A 456 -17.05 1.48 10.69
N ARG A 457 -18.25 1.99 11.04
CA ARG A 457 -19.49 1.20 11.15
C ARG A 457 -19.87 0.57 9.82
N GLU A 458 -19.83 1.34 8.72
CA GLU A 458 -20.14 0.86 7.37
C GLU A 458 -19.16 -0.23 6.90
N LEU A 459 -17.84 -0.02 7.07
CA LEU A 459 -16.82 -1.02 6.72
C LEU A 459 -16.82 -2.23 7.66
N GLY A 460 -16.99 -2.01 8.97
CA GLY A 460 -17.00 -3.07 9.99
C GLY A 460 -18.21 -3.99 9.87
N ALA A 461 -19.38 -3.47 9.48
CA ALA A 461 -20.57 -4.27 9.22
C ALA A 461 -20.45 -5.11 7.93
N TYR A 462 -19.79 -4.59 6.90
CA TYR A 462 -19.65 -5.29 5.62
C TYR A 462 -18.43 -6.23 5.55
N GLY A 463 -17.32 -5.84 6.19
CA GLY A 463 -16.01 -6.49 6.10
C GLY A 463 -15.13 -5.91 4.99
N ILE A 464 -13.81 -5.99 5.15
CA ILE A 464 -12.82 -5.39 4.23
C ILE A 464 -12.15 -6.43 3.33
N ALA A 465 -12.32 -7.73 3.58
CA ALA A 465 -11.66 -8.81 2.85
C ALA A 465 -11.95 -8.86 1.33
N GLY A 466 -12.97 -8.15 0.84
CA GLY A 466 -13.24 -7.97 -0.60
C GLY A 466 -12.42 -6.86 -1.26
N MET A 467 -11.95 -5.90 -0.48
CA MET A 467 -11.10 -4.79 -0.92
C MET A 467 -9.62 -5.03 -0.58
N LEU A 468 -9.37 -5.59 0.60
CA LEU A 468 -8.04 -5.79 1.17
C LEU A 468 -7.79 -7.28 1.36
N ARG A 469 -6.91 -7.83 0.53
CA ARG A 469 -6.44 -9.20 0.67
C ARG A 469 -4.92 -9.23 0.85
N PRO A 470 -4.42 -9.57 2.04
CA PRO A 470 -3.01 -9.88 2.23
C PRO A 470 -2.59 -11.10 1.40
N ARG A 471 -1.36 -11.08 0.90
CA ARG A 471 -0.71 -12.21 0.22
C ARG A 471 0.46 -12.72 1.04
N SER A 472 1.13 -11.85 1.79
CA SER A 472 2.13 -12.22 2.77
C SER A 472 1.48 -12.96 3.93
N ARG A 473 2.07 -14.08 4.33
CA ARG A 473 1.68 -14.85 5.53
C ARG A 473 1.96 -14.11 6.85
N LEU A 474 2.74 -13.04 6.78
CA LEU A 474 3.12 -12.21 7.93
C LEU A 474 2.10 -11.10 8.21
N MET A 475 1.04 -11.02 7.41
CA MET A 475 -0.02 -10.03 7.52
C MET A 475 -1.39 -10.67 7.67
N ASP A 476 -2.29 -9.94 8.32
CA ASP A 476 -3.70 -10.26 8.48
C ASP A 476 -4.55 -8.98 8.52
N VAL A 477 -5.85 -9.10 8.27
CA VAL A 477 -6.84 -8.01 8.34
C VAL A 477 -7.91 -8.25 9.40
N GLU A 478 -7.94 -9.41 10.06
CA GLU A 478 -8.98 -9.73 11.05
C GLU A 478 -8.97 -8.75 12.24
N GLU A 479 -7.79 -8.36 12.70
CA GLU A 479 -7.65 -7.39 13.79
C GLU A 479 -8.17 -6.02 13.39
N LEU A 480 -7.87 -5.56 12.19
CA LEU A 480 -8.40 -4.31 11.64
C LEU A 480 -9.94 -4.37 11.53
N GLU A 481 -10.53 -5.48 11.08
CA GLU A 481 -11.99 -5.66 11.06
C GLU A 481 -12.61 -5.58 12.46
N ARG A 482 -11.93 -6.11 13.47
CA ARG A 482 -12.36 -5.98 14.88
C ARG A 482 -12.27 -4.53 15.37
N VAL A 483 -11.25 -3.76 14.96
CA VAL A 483 -11.13 -2.33 15.30
C VAL A 483 -12.26 -1.53 14.67
N LEU A 484 -12.51 -1.73 13.37
CA LEU A 484 -13.55 -1.02 12.65
C LEU A 484 -14.94 -1.25 13.27
N ARG A 485 -15.24 -2.49 13.68
CA ARG A 485 -16.48 -2.81 14.41
C ARG A 485 -16.54 -2.14 15.78
N TYR A 486 -15.47 -2.23 16.57
CA TYR A 486 -15.38 -1.58 17.89
C TYR A 486 -15.66 -0.07 17.82
N VAL A 487 -14.99 0.62 16.89
CA VAL A 487 -15.21 2.06 16.70
C VAL A 487 -16.61 2.35 16.17
N GLY A 488 -17.13 1.51 15.28
CA GLY A 488 -18.47 1.66 14.72
C GLY A 488 -19.61 1.54 15.73
N GLU A 489 -19.33 1.04 16.95
CA GLU A 489 -20.30 0.95 18.05
C GLU A 489 -20.41 2.24 18.87
N PHE A 490 -19.50 3.20 18.70
CA PHE A 490 -19.57 4.49 19.42
C PHE A 490 -20.79 5.30 18.98
N GLU A 491 -21.30 6.12 19.90
CA GLU A 491 -22.38 7.06 19.63
C GLU A 491 -21.87 8.24 18.78
N ASP A 492 -22.74 8.76 17.91
CA ASP A 492 -22.41 9.84 16.96
C ASP A 492 -22.40 11.22 17.64
#